data_AF-A0A183BE70-F1
#
_entry.id   AF-A0A183BE70-F1
#
_cell.length_a   1.000
_cell.length_b   1.000
_cell.length_c   1.000
_cell.angle_alpha   90.00
_cell.angle_beta   90.00
_cell.angle_gamma   90.00
#
_symmetry.space_group_name_H-M   'P 1'
#
loop_
_entity.id
_entity.type
_entity.pdbx_description
1 polymer ?
#
loop_
_entity_poly.entity_id
_entity_poly.type
_entity_poly.pdbx_seq_one_letter_code
_entity_poly.pdbx_strand_id
1 'polypeptide(L)'
;MLVLASNQPEQFDWAINDRMDEIVEFDLPGLSERERLVRHYFDIYLLQPSLDSRQRIRLANNIDYAGECTEVARRTEGFSGREISKIAVAWQERVSAPTHLTTIVN
;
A
#
# COMPACT_ATOMS: atom_id res chain seq x y z
N MET A 1 -3.72 -6.41 28.04
CA MET A 1 -4.48 -6.22 26.79
C MET A 1 -3.94 -7.22 25.78
N LEU A 2 -4.79 -8.13 25.30
CA LEU A 2 -4.48 -9.12 24.28
C LEU A 2 -5.25 -8.72 23.01
N VAL A 3 -4.59 -8.72 21.85
CA VAL A 3 -5.24 -8.45 20.56
C VAL A 3 -5.08 -9.71 19.70
N LEU A 4 -6.21 -10.20 19.18
CA LEU A 4 -6.27 -11.34 18.28
C LEU A 4 -6.71 -10.86 16.90
N ALA A 5 -6.17 -11.48 15.84
CA ALA A 5 -6.59 -11.24 14.47
C ALA A 5 -6.77 -12.59 13.78
N SER A 6 -7.92 -12.80 13.15
CA SER A 6 -8.24 -14.01 12.40
C SER A 6 -9.06 -13.63 11.17
N ASN A 7 -8.82 -14.34 10.06
CA ASN A 7 -9.67 -14.26 8.87
C ASN A 7 -10.91 -15.15 8.99
N GLN A 8 -10.98 -15.99 10.04
CA GLN A 8 -12.06 -16.93 10.33
C GLN A 8 -12.40 -16.86 11.83
N PRO A 9 -12.95 -15.74 12.32
CA PRO A 9 -13.31 -15.59 13.74
C PRO A 9 -14.34 -16.63 14.20
N GLU A 10 -15.18 -17.14 13.30
CA GLU A 10 -16.19 -18.17 13.57
C GLU A 10 -15.61 -19.52 14.00
N GLN A 11 -14.30 -19.75 13.78
CA GLN A 11 -13.62 -20.96 14.23
C GLN A 11 -13.13 -20.89 15.68
N PHE A 12 -13.27 -19.75 16.36
CA PHE A 12 -12.91 -19.65 17.76
C PHE A 12 -13.82 -20.49 18.64
N ASP A 13 -13.21 -21.17 19.62
CA ASP A 13 -13.97 -21.92 20.60
C ASP A 13 -14.79 -21.00 21.50
N TRP A 14 -15.75 -21.60 22.21
CA TRP A 14 -16.65 -20.86 23.09
C TRP A 14 -15.91 -20.15 24.24
N ALA A 15 -14.79 -20.69 24.71
CA ALA A 15 -14.06 -20.16 25.85
C ALA A 15 -13.25 -18.91 25.49
N ILE A 16 -12.76 -18.83 24.25
CA ILE A 16 -12.13 -17.63 23.69
C ILE A 16 -13.18 -16.56 23.46
N ASN A 17 -14.31 -16.91 22.82
CA ASN A 17 -15.40 -15.96 22.55
C ASN A 17 -15.98 -15.36 23.84
N ASP A 18 -16.12 -16.14 24.91
CA ASP A 18 -16.60 -15.67 26.22
C ASP A 18 -15.65 -14.64 26.88
N ARG A 19 -14.39 -14.58 26.44
CA ARG A 19 -13.36 -13.69 26.98
C ARG A 19 -12.99 -12.53 26.05
N MET A 20 -13.72 -12.34 24.94
CA MET A 20 -13.52 -11.25 24.01
C MET A 20 -14.51 -10.12 24.31
N ASP A 21 -13.99 -9.00 24.81
CA ASP A 21 -14.81 -7.83 25.14
C ASP A 21 -15.27 -7.07 23.88
N GLU A 22 -14.39 -6.95 22.89
CA GLU A 22 -14.61 -6.14 21.68
C GLU A 22 -14.18 -6.90 20.42
N ILE A 23 -15.01 -6.87 19.38
CA ILE A 23 -14.73 -7.46 18.07
C ILE A 23 -14.85 -6.37 17.02
N VAL A 24 -13.78 -6.20 16.23
CA VAL A 24 -13.74 -5.23 15.14
C VAL A 24 -13.50 -6.00 13.85
N GLU A 25 -14.44 -5.87 12.92
CA GLU A 25 -14.33 -6.41 11.56
C GLU A 25 -13.61 -5.42 10.65
N PHE A 26 -12.77 -5.94 9.77
CA PHE A 26 -12.01 -5.14 8.80
C PHE A 26 -12.33 -5.58 7.39
N ASP A 27 -13.08 -4.75 6.67
CA ASP A 27 -13.31 -4.92 5.25
C ASP A 27 -12.09 -4.53 4.41
N LEU A 28 -12.16 -4.85 3.11
CA LEU A 28 -11.23 -4.29 2.13
C LEU A 28 -11.32 -2.76 2.10
N PRO A 29 -10.21 -2.06 1.85
CA PRO A 29 -10.18 -0.60 1.86
C PRO A 29 -11.11 -0.03 0.79
N GLY A 30 -11.95 0.93 1.18
CA GLY A 30 -12.73 1.77 0.28
C GLY A 30 -11.83 2.69 -0.56
N LEU A 31 -12.43 3.43 -1.50
CA LEU A 31 -11.65 4.28 -2.41
C LEU A 31 -10.77 5.30 -1.67
N SER A 32 -11.31 5.91 -0.60
CA SER A 32 -10.61 6.94 0.16
C SER A 32 -9.40 6.37 0.93
N GLU A 33 -9.56 5.17 1.48
CA GLU A 33 -8.52 4.42 2.18
C GLU A 33 -7.45 3.97 1.19
N ARG A 34 -7.85 3.49 0.00
CA ARG A 34 -6.91 3.13 -1.06
C ARG A 34 -6.09 4.32 -1.53
N GLU A 35 -6.68 5.49 -1.71
CA GLU A 35 -5.91 6.70 -2.03
C GLU A 35 -4.88 7.03 -0.96
N ARG A 36 -5.25 6.93 0.32
CA ARG A 36 -4.31 7.15 1.44
C ARG A 36 -3.19 6.12 1.44
N LEU A 37 -3.51 4.84 1.21
CA LEU A 37 -2.53 3.76 1.13
C LEU A 37 -1.57 3.94 -0.05
N VAL A 38 -2.09 4.26 -1.24
CA VAL A 38 -1.27 4.50 -2.44
C VAL A 38 -0.31 5.66 -2.20
N ARG A 39 -0.79 6.79 -1.67
CA ARG A 39 0.06 7.94 -1.33
C ARG A 39 1.14 7.55 -0.32
N HIS A 40 0.75 6.85 0.75
CA HIS A 40 1.67 6.41 1.79
C HIS A 40 2.78 5.51 1.24
N TYR A 41 2.44 4.50 0.43
CA TYR A 41 3.43 3.58 -0.12
C TYR A 41 4.29 4.21 -1.21
N PHE A 42 3.74 5.13 -2.00
CA PHE A 42 4.56 5.89 -2.93
C PHE A 42 5.59 6.74 -2.17
N ASP A 43 5.20 7.38 -1.07
CA ASP A 43 6.14 8.16 -0.26
C ASP A 43 7.30 7.29 0.25
N ILE A 44 6.97 6.14 0.85
CA ILE A 44 7.95 5.20 1.41
C ILE A 44 8.87 4.59 0.36
N TYR A 45 8.33 4.15 -0.78
CA TYR A 45 9.07 3.32 -1.74
C TYR A 45 9.63 4.09 -2.94
N LEU A 46 9.16 5.32 -3.20
CA LEU A 46 9.60 6.11 -4.35
C LEU A 46 10.10 7.50 -3.94
N LEU A 47 9.32 8.25 -3.16
CA LEU A 47 9.66 9.64 -2.83
C LEU A 47 10.87 9.72 -1.89
N GLN A 48 10.80 9.10 -0.72
CA GLN A 48 11.90 9.11 0.25
C GLN A 48 13.19 8.50 -0.34
N PRO A 49 13.14 7.34 -1.02
CA PRO A 49 14.22 6.83 -1.85
C PRO A 49 14.82 7.80 -2.85
N SER A 50 14.00 8.61 -3.54
CA SER A 50 14.51 9.57 -4.51
C SER A 50 15.29 10.74 -3.89
N LEU A 51 15.07 11.02 -2.61
CA LEU A 51 15.77 12.05 -1.85
C LEU A 51 17.10 11.55 -1.27
N ASP A 52 17.26 10.23 -1.10
CA ASP A 52 18.51 9.63 -0.65
C ASP A 52 19.50 9.51 -1.81
N SER A 53 20.62 10.23 -1.74
CA SER A 53 21.68 10.22 -2.76
C SER A 53 22.34 8.86 -2.96
N ARG A 54 22.18 7.92 -2.01
CA ARG A 54 22.65 6.53 -2.16
C ARG A 54 21.76 5.71 -3.08
N GLN A 55 20.50 6.09 -3.25
CA GLN A 55 19.54 5.37 -4.09
C GLN A 55 19.44 6.05 -5.46
N ARG A 56 19.36 5.24 -6.52
CA ARG A 56 19.35 5.71 -7.92
C ARG A 56 17.93 5.93 -8.44
N ILE A 57 17.05 6.51 -7.63
CA ILE A 57 15.67 6.78 -8.03
C ILE A 57 15.55 8.27 -8.36
N ARG A 58 15.06 8.59 -9.55
CA ARG A 58 14.77 9.97 -9.97
C ARG A 58 13.31 10.06 -10.39
N LEU A 59 12.56 10.90 -9.69
CA LEU A 59 11.19 11.24 -10.06
C LEU A 59 11.20 12.33 -11.14
N ALA A 60 10.20 12.31 -12.03
CA ALA A 60 10.05 13.37 -13.01
C ALA A 60 9.50 14.64 -12.34
N ASN A 61 10.03 15.80 -12.73
CA ASN A 61 9.76 17.09 -12.08
C ASN A 61 8.32 17.62 -12.26
N ASN A 62 7.50 16.99 -13.10
CA ASN A 62 6.19 17.49 -13.50
C ASN A 62 5.07 16.45 -13.39
N ILE A 63 5.19 15.51 -12.44
CA ILE A 63 4.15 14.51 -12.17
C ILE A 63 3.04 15.15 -11.36
N ASP A 64 1.79 15.04 -11.82
CA ASP A 64 0.63 15.29 -10.98
C ASP A 64 0.44 14.14 -9.99
N TYR A 65 1.19 14.21 -8.90
CA TYR A 65 1.22 13.17 -7.88
C TYR A 65 -0.16 12.87 -7.30
N ALA A 66 -0.97 13.90 -7.09
CA ALA A 66 -2.30 13.74 -6.53
C ALA A 66 -3.24 13.03 -7.51
N GLY A 67 -3.22 13.44 -8.78
CA GLY A 67 -4.01 12.82 -9.86
C GLY A 67 -3.64 11.36 -10.10
N GLU A 68 -2.34 11.05 -10.20
CA GLU A 68 -1.86 9.68 -10.42
C GLU A 68 -2.23 8.75 -9.26
N CYS A 69 -2.06 9.21 -8.01
CA CYS A 69 -2.43 8.39 -6.85
C CYS A 69 -3.95 8.11 -6.81
N THR A 70 -4.76 9.09 -7.17
CA THR A 70 -6.22 8.91 -7.26
C THR A 70 -6.59 7.92 -8.36
N GLU A 71 -5.92 7.97 -9.52
CA GLU A 71 -6.19 7.03 -10.60
C GLU A 71 -5.78 5.60 -10.25
N VAL A 72 -4.60 5.41 -9.64
CA VAL A 72 -4.19 4.09 -9.14
C VAL A 72 -5.20 3.56 -8.12
N ALA A 73 -5.67 4.38 -7.19
CA ALA A 73 -6.64 3.97 -6.18
C ALA A 73 -7.99 3.52 -6.76
N ARG A 74 -8.43 4.13 -7.88
CA ARG A 74 -9.60 3.66 -8.64
C ARG A 74 -9.35 2.30 -9.28
N ARG A 75 -8.16 2.11 -9.87
CA ARG A 75 -7.80 0.87 -10.57
C ARG A 75 -7.54 -0.32 -9.66
N THR A 76 -7.25 -0.09 -8.38
CA THR A 76 -7.01 -1.15 -7.38
C THR A 76 -8.25 -1.47 -6.54
N GLU A 77 -9.45 -1.36 -7.12
CA GLU A 77 -10.68 -1.77 -6.43
C GLU A 77 -10.63 -3.26 -6.05
N GLY A 78 -11.05 -3.57 -4.81
CA GLY A 78 -11.01 -4.93 -4.26
C GLY A 78 -9.63 -5.38 -3.76
N PHE A 79 -8.61 -4.54 -3.82
CA PHE A 79 -7.28 -4.92 -3.35
C PHE A 79 -7.15 -4.69 -1.84
N SER A 80 -6.49 -5.61 -1.15
CA SER A 80 -6.07 -5.44 0.23
C SER A 80 -4.91 -4.45 0.35
N GLY A 81 -4.71 -3.90 1.55
CA GLY A 81 -3.56 -3.03 1.81
C GLY A 81 -2.20 -3.68 1.52
N ARG A 82 -2.10 -5.01 1.65
CA ARG A 82 -0.91 -5.78 1.30
C ARG A 82 -0.68 -5.87 -0.21
N GLU A 83 -1.74 -5.97 -1.00
CA GLU A 83 -1.61 -6.00 -2.46
C GLU A 83 -1.20 -4.63 -3.00
N ILE A 84 -1.78 -3.56 -2.45
CA ILE A 84 -1.39 -2.19 -2.81
C ILE A 84 0.08 -1.93 -2.47
N SER A 85 0.57 -2.40 -1.31
CA SER A 85 1.99 -2.22 -0.95
C SER A 85 2.94 -2.94 -1.90
N LYS A 86 2.57 -4.15 -2.37
CA LYS A 86 3.36 -4.91 -3.35
C LYS A 86 3.51 -4.19 -4.68
N ILE A 87 2.48 -3.47 -5.13
CA ILE A 87 2.56 -2.66 -6.36
C ILE A 87 3.65 -1.59 -6.21
N ALA A 88 3.71 -0.90 -5.07
CA ALA A 88 4.71 0.13 -4.83
C ALA A 88 6.15 -0.44 -4.78
N VAL A 89 6.33 -1.61 -4.17
CA VAL A 89 7.63 -2.32 -4.19
C VAL A 89 8.02 -2.68 -5.62
N ALA A 90 7.08 -3.19 -6.43
CA ALA A 90 7.35 -3.52 -7.83
C ALA A 90 7.76 -2.28 -8.66
N TRP A 91 7.19 -1.10 -8.38
CA TRP A 91 7.64 0.15 -8.99
C TRP A 91 9.08 0.48 -8.61
N GLN A 92 9.42 0.37 -7.32
CA GLN A 92 10.78 0.64 -6.83
C GLN A 92 11.81 -0.28 -7.48
N GLU A 93 11.51 -1.58 -7.57
CA GLU A 93 12.36 -2.58 -8.22
C GLU A 93 12.59 -2.23 -9.70
N ARG A 94 11.52 -1.82 -10.40
CA ARG A 94 11.59 -1.46 -11.81
C ARG A 94 12.43 -0.21 -12.06
N VAL A 95 12.34 0.80 -11.19
CA VAL A 95 13.12 2.04 -11.31
C VAL A 95 14.59 1.83 -10.90
N SER A 96 14.85 0.92 -9.94
CA SER A 96 16.20 0.65 -9.43
C SER A 96 16.99 -0.32 -10.30
N ALA A 97 16.33 -1.11 -11.15
CA ALA A 97 16.99 -2.05 -12.06
C ALA A 97 17.85 -1.31 -13.10
N PRO A 98 19.09 -1.77 -13.38
CA PRO A 98 20.04 -1.10 -14.29
C PRO A 98 19.69 -1.20 -15.78
N THR A 99 18.42 -1.45 -16.13
CA THR A 99 17.98 -1.62 -17.51
C THR A 99 17.41 -0.31 -18.04
N HIS A 100 18.25 0.42 -18.77
CA HIS A 100 17.92 1.57 -19.65
C HIS A 100 16.85 2.55 -19.15
N LEU A 101 17.31 3.72 -18.69
CA LEU A 101 16.63 5.04 -18.73
C LEU A 101 15.13 4.97 -19.04
N THR A 102 14.31 4.55 -18.08
CA THR A 102 12.86 4.61 -18.22
C THR A 102 12.29 5.51 -17.15
N THR A 103 12.09 6.77 -17.52
CA THR A 103 11.19 7.69 -16.83
C THR A 103 9.81 7.02 -16.79
N ILE A 104 9.32 6.64 -15.61
CA ILE A 104 7.94 6.18 -15.46
C ILE A 104 7.07 7.41 -15.20
N VAL A 105 6.57 7.99 -16.29
CA VAL A 105 5.28 8.70 -16.36
C VAL A 105 4.77 8.52 -17.79
N ASN A 106 3.92 7.50 -17.97
CA ASN A 106 2.87 7.37 -18.98
C ASN A 106 2.18 6.01 -18.78
#